data_AF-A0A947J857-F1
#
_entry.id   AF-A0A947J857-F1
#
_cell.length_a   1.000
_cell.length_b   1.000
_cell.length_c   1.000
_cell.angle_alpha   90.00
_cell.angle_beta   90.00
_cell.angle_gamma   90.00
#
_symmetry.space_group_name_H-M   'P 1'
#
loop_
_entity.id
_entity.type
_entity.pdbx_description
1 polymer ?
#
loop_
_entity_poly.entity_id
_entity_poly.type
_entity_poly.pdbx_seq_one_letter_code
_entity_poly.pdbx_strand_id
1 'polypeptide(L)'
;MFEPSTKTFFKRWKILVLVGILVAILSSAVSLLFPIEYRADTEVLIISRQQYGVDPYTVAKSAERIAESLSQAIKTDDFYQRVLESSDQSIDTSRFTNVEERIKRKRWQKAVEAKAVFGTSLMTISAYHKDPNQAAILAKAVSDT
;
A
#
# COMPACT_ATOMS: atom_id res chain seq x y z
N MET A 1 29.16 35.91 -23.79
CA MET A 1 30.46 35.75 -23.10
C MET A 1 30.15 35.60 -21.62
N PHE A 2 30.09 34.37 -21.12
CA PHE A 2 29.75 34.08 -19.72
C PHE A 2 31.05 34.06 -18.92
N GLU A 3 31.30 35.13 -18.15
CA GLU A 3 32.44 35.18 -17.23
C GLU A 3 32.24 34.20 -16.06
N PRO A 4 33.32 33.57 -15.56
CA PRO A 4 33.22 32.51 -14.57
C PRO A 4 32.84 33.07 -13.19
N SER A 5 31.61 32.74 -12.74
CA SER A 5 31.00 33.05 -11.43
C SER A 5 31.71 32.42 -10.21
N THR A 6 33.00 32.09 -10.32
CA THR A 6 33.72 31.29 -9.30
C THR A 6 34.20 32.13 -8.12
N LYS A 7 34.46 33.44 -8.30
CA LYS A 7 34.98 34.32 -7.24
C LYS A 7 33.92 34.75 -6.22
N THR A 8 32.67 34.90 -6.65
CA THR A 8 31.50 35.21 -5.80
C THR A 8 31.10 34.02 -4.92
N PHE A 9 31.29 32.80 -5.41
CA PHE A 9 30.98 31.56 -4.72
C PHE A 9 31.84 31.36 -3.46
N PHE A 10 33.16 31.62 -3.55
CA PHE A 10 34.08 31.53 -2.41
C PHE A 10 33.83 32.58 -1.33
N LYS A 11 33.43 33.81 -1.71
CA LYS A 11 33.20 34.90 -0.74
C LYS A 11 31.91 34.72 0.08
N ARG A 12 30.92 33.98 -0.45
CA ARG A 12 29.63 33.71 0.21
C ARG A 12 29.40 32.24 0.56
N TRP A 13 30.44 31.38 0.47
CA TRP A 13 30.42 29.97 0.89
C TRP A 13 29.73 29.77 2.25
N LYS A 14 30.04 30.63 3.24
CA LYS A 14 29.50 30.50 4.60
C LYS A 14 27.97 30.69 4.63
N ILE A 15 27.45 31.57 3.79
CA ILE A 15 26.00 31.81 3.65
C ILE A 15 25.34 30.61 2.96
N LEU A 16 25.97 30.04 1.93
CA LEU A 16 25.46 28.83 1.27
C LEU A 16 25.39 27.65 2.22
N VAL A 17 26.42 27.46 3.05
CA VAL A 17 26.42 26.41 4.10
C VAL A 17 25.35 26.68 5.14
N LEU A 18 25.18 27.93 5.59
CA LEU A 18 24.17 28.29 6.60
C LEU A 18 22.74 28.07 6.07
N VAL A 19 22.45 28.50 4.84
CA VAL A 19 21.16 28.23 4.18
C VAL A 19 20.97 26.73 3.97
N GLY A 20 22.02 26.01 3.56
CA GLY A 20 21.97 24.55 3.42
C GLY A 20 21.61 23.84 4.73
N ILE A 21 22.24 24.24 5.84
CA ILE A 21 21.92 23.71 7.18
C ILE A 21 20.48 24.05 7.57
N LEU A 22 20.03 25.28 7.31
CA LEU A 22 18.67 25.71 7.64
C LEU A 22 17.62 24.91 6.85
N VAL A 23 17.86 24.67 5.56
CA VAL A 23 17.00 23.81 4.72
C VAL A 23 17.05 22.36 5.18
N ALA A 24 18.23 21.83 5.56
CA ALA A 24 18.37 20.47 6.06
C ALA A 24 17.59 20.26 7.38
N ILE A 25 17.65 21.23 8.30
CA ILE A 25 16.88 21.21 9.56
C ILE A 25 15.38 21.27 9.27
N LEU A 26 14.94 22.19 8.42
CA LEU A 26 13.53 22.31 8.04
C LEU A 26 13.01 21.02 7.38
N SER A 27 13.77 20.45 6.45
CA SER A 27 13.39 19.21 5.76
C SER A 27 13.33 18.03 6.74
N SER A 28 14.28 17.93 7.67
CA SER A 28 14.28 16.87 8.70
C SER A 28 13.10 17.01 9.65
N ALA A 29 12.78 18.23 10.09
CA ALA A 29 11.63 18.50 10.94
C ALA A 29 10.31 18.12 10.25
N VAL A 30 10.18 18.44 8.96
CA VAL A 30 9.02 18.07 8.15
C VAL A 30 8.91 16.56 7.97
N SER A 31 10.04 15.85 7.80
CA SER A 31 10.04 14.39 7.65
C SER A 31 9.46 13.66 8.88
N LEU A 32 9.66 14.20 10.09
CA LEU A 32 9.15 13.59 11.33
C LEU A 32 7.62 13.71 11.48
N LEU A 33 6.97 14.59 10.72
CA LEU A 33 5.51 14.75 10.75
C LEU A 33 4.77 13.68 9.93
N PHE A 34 5.46 12.97 9.03
CA PHE A 34 4.86 11.91 8.22
C PHE A 34 5.02 10.56 8.92
N PRO A 35 3.92 9.91 9.35
CA PRO A 35 4.00 8.61 10.01
C PRO A 35 4.54 7.56 9.05
N ILE A 36 5.51 6.78 9.51
CA ILE A 36 5.94 5.57 8.81
C ILE A 36 4.84 4.50 8.90
N GLU A 37 4.56 3.86 7.77
CA GLU A 37 3.64 2.71 7.69
C GLU A 37 4.44 1.48 7.26
N TYR A 38 4.21 0.37 7.95
CA TYR A 38 4.73 -0.94 7.60
C TYR A 38 3.77 -1.63 6.63
N ARG A 39 4.35 -2.38 5.69
CA ARG A 39 3.63 -3.21 4.72
C ARG A 39 3.78 -4.69 5.10
N ALA A 40 2.69 -5.44 5.05
CA ALA A 40 2.71 -6.89 5.07
C ALA A 40 2.06 -7.41 3.78
N ASP A 41 2.71 -8.38 3.14
CA ASP A 41 2.29 -8.93 1.85
C ASP A 41 1.91 -10.41 2.02
N THR A 42 0.75 -10.77 1.48
CA THR A 42 0.25 -12.15 1.40
C THR A 42 0.01 -12.49 -0.07
N GLU A 43 0.50 -13.65 -0.51
CA GLU A 43 0.27 -14.15 -1.86
C GLU A 43 -0.80 -15.24 -1.86
N VAL A 44 -1.81 -15.07 -2.71
CA VAL A 44 -2.92 -16.01 -2.88
C VAL A 44 -2.83 -16.63 -4.27
N LEU A 45 -2.82 -17.96 -4.32
CA LEU A 45 -2.86 -18.72 -5.57
C LEU A 45 -4.31 -19.01 -5.96
N ILE A 46 -4.71 -18.53 -7.14
CA ILE A 46 -6.06 -18.71 -7.69
C ILE A 46 -6.06 -19.93 -8.59
N ILE A 47 -6.79 -20.96 -8.18
CA ILE A 47 -6.93 -22.20 -8.94
C ILE A 47 -8.37 -22.26 -9.48
N SER A 48 -8.52 -22.17 -10.80
CA SER A 48 -9.81 -22.37 -11.46
C SER A 48 -10.09 -23.86 -11.65
N ARG A 49 -11.35 -24.30 -11.44
CA ARG A 49 -11.75 -25.69 -11.77
C ARG A 49 -11.75 -25.85 -13.28
N GLN A 50 -10.79 -26.62 -13.80
CA GLN A 50 -10.64 -26.87 -15.22
C GLN A 50 -11.73 -27.86 -15.68
N GLN A 51 -12.39 -27.56 -16.80
CA GLN A 51 -13.01 -28.61 -17.60
C GLN A 51 -11.94 -29.24 -18.49
N TYR A 52 -12.00 -30.55 -18.71
CA TYR A 52 -11.02 -31.28 -19.53
C TYR A 52 -10.88 -30.63 -20.91
N GLY A 53 -9.63 -30.44 -21.37
CA GLY A 53 -9.32 -29.95 -22.72
C GLY A 53 -9.05 -28.44 -22.86
N VAL A 54 -8.98 -27.69 -21.76
CA VAL A 54 -8.57 -26.27 -21.77
C VAL A 54 -7.05 -26.15 -21.67
N ASP A 55 -6.45 -25.26 -22.48
CA ASP A 55 -5.01 -25.03 -22.45
C ASP A 55 -4.56 -24.24 -21.19
N PRO A 56 -3.29 -24.42 -20.74
CA PRO A 56 -2.77 -23.73 -19.55
C PRO A 56 -2.82 -22.20 -19.62
N TYR A 57 -2.71 -21.61 -20.81
CA TYR A 57 -2.73 -20.16 -20.98
C TYR A 57 -4.14 -19.59 -20.73
N THR A 58 -5.18 -20.24 -21.24
CA THR A 58 -6.58 -19.87 -20.97
C THR A 58 -6.92 -19.98 -19.49
N VAL A 59 -6.36 -20.98 -18.79
CA VAL A 59 -6.51 -21.15 -17.34
C VAL A 59 -5.86 -20.00 -16.58
N ALA A 60 -4.61 -19.66 -16.91
CA ALA A 60 -3.91 -18.54 -16.28
C ALA A 60 -4.64 -17.21 -16.53
N LYS A 61 -5.10 -16.97 -17.77
CA LYS A 61 -5.85 -15.75 -18.12
C LYS A 61 -7.18 -15.65 -17.38
N SER A 62 -7.83 -16.77 -17.14
CA SER A 62 -9.06 -16.82 -16.34
C SER A 62 -8.77 -16.49 -14.87
N ALA A 63 -7.69 -17.04 -14.30
CA ALA A 63 -7.24 -16.71 -12.94
C ALA A 63 -6.90 -15.22 -12.79
N GLU A 64 -6.24 -14.61 -13.77
CA GLU A 64 -5.97 -13.17 -13.80
C GLU A 64 -7.26 -12.33 -13.77
N ARG A 65 -8.27 -12.71 -14.57
CA ARG A 65 -9.57 -12.00 -14.57
C ARG A 65 -10.30 -12.11 -13.23
N ILE A 66 -10.18 -13.27 -12.58
CA ILE A 66 -10.73 -13.47 -11.23
C ILE A 66 -9.98 -12.59 -10.23
N ALA A 67 -8.64 -12.56 -10.28
CA ALA A 67 -7.81 -11.72 -9.43
C ALA A 67 -8.15 -10.23 -9.59
N GLU A 68 -8.33 -9.76 -10.83
CA GLU A 68 -8.70 -8.37 -11.12
C GLU A 68 -10.08 -8.03 -10.54
N SER A 69 -11.04 -8.93 -10.71
CA SER A 69 -12.39 -8.76 -10.14
C SER A 69 -12.36 -8.74 -8.61
N LEU A 70 -11.61 -9.66 -8.00
CA LEU A 70 -11.42 -9.73 -6.54
C LEU A 70 -10.71 -8.48 -6.01
N SER A 71 -9.74 -7.93 -6.75
CA SER A 71 -9.06 -6.70 -6.36
C SER A 71 -9.98 -5.47 -6.28
N GLN A 72 -11.07 -5.48 -7.06
CA GLN A 72 -12.10 -4.45 -6.98
C GLN A 72 -13.05 -4.70 -5.81
N ALA A 73 -13.43 -5.96 -5.58
CA ALA A 73 -14.27 -6.36 -4.46
C ALA A 73 -13.62 -6.05 -3.10
N ILE A 74 -12.33 -6.32 -2.94
CA ILE A 74 -11.58 -6.05 -1.69
C ILE A 74 -11.66 -4.57 -1.29
N LYS A 75 -11.76 -3.64 -2.25
CA LYS A 75 -11.83 -2.19 -1.99
C LYS A 75 -13.19 -1.69 -1.50
N THR A 76 -14.20 -2.56 -1.47
CA THR A 76 -15.59 -2.20 -1.12
C THR A 76 -15.80 -2.12 0.39
N ASP A 77 -16.88 -1.46 0.80
CA ASP A 77 -17.25 -1.38 2.22
C ASP A 77 -17.77 -2.71 2.75
N ASP A 78 -18.53 -3.44 1.93
CA ASP A 78 -19.07 -4.75 2.27
C ASP A 78 -17.95 -5.75 2.56
N PHE A 79 -16.88 -5.73 1.76
CA PHE A 79 -15.71 -6.56 2.03
C PHE A 79 -15.01 -6.15 3.33
N TYR A 80 -14.83 -4.85 3.57
CA TYR A 80 -14.31 -4.34 4.85
C TYR A 80 -15.12 -4.85 6.04
N GLN A 81 -16.45 -4.78 5.97
CA GLN A 81 -17.33 -5.27 7.04
C GLN A 81 -17.15 -6.77 7.26
N ARG A 82 -17.12 -7.56 6.18
CA ARG A 82 -16.87 -9.00 6.25
C ARG A 82 -15.54 -9.34 6.91
N VAL A 83 -14.47 -8.62 6.59
CA VAL A 83 -13.14 -8.84 7.21
C VAL A 83 -13.19 -8.60 8.72
N LEU A 84 -13.90 -7.57 9.17
CA LEU A 84 -14.03 -7.30 10.60
C LEU A 84 -14.94 -8.29 11.33
N GLU A 85 -15.93 -8.85 10.62
CA GLU A 85 -16.83 -9.88 11.15
C GLU A 85 -16.18 -11.27 11.19
N SER A 86 -15.33 -11.59 10.20
CA SER A 86 -14.68 -12.90 10.04
C SER A 86 -13.38 -13.02 10.84
N SER A 87 -12.76 -11.90 11.23
CA SER A 87 -11.48 -11.93 11.92
C SER A 87 -11.63 -12.35 13.38
N ASP A 88 -11.08 -13.51 13.75
CA ASP A 88 -10.93 -13.94 15.15
C ASP A 88 -9.87 -13.13 15.92
N GLN A 89 -9.09 -12.30 15.22
CA GLN A 89 -7.97 -11.53 15.78
C GLN A 89 -8.36 -10.06 15.97
N SER A 90 -7.85 -9.43 17.03
CA SER A 90 -8.13 -8.03 17.34
C SER A 90 -7.44 -7.08 16.34
N ILE A 91 -8.16 -6.72 15.27
CA ILE A 91 -7.74 -5.70 14.29
C ILE A 91 -7.94 -4.31 14.91
N ASP A 92 -6.91 -3.47 14.84
CA ASP A 92 -7.04 -2.05 15.22
C ASP A 92 -7.94 -1.30 14.23
N THR A 93 -9.14 -0.95 14.69
CA THR A 93 -10.14 -0.20 13.91
C THR A 93 -10.10 1.31 14.15
N SER A 94 -9.20 1.80 15.00
CA SER A 94 -9.13 3.22 15.38
C SER A 94 -9.05 4.19 14.20
N ARG A 95 -8.38 3.79 13.12
CA ARG A 95 -8.28 4.56 11.86
C ARG A 95 -9.58 4.60 11.05
N PHE A 96 -10.55 3.75 11.33
CA PHE A 96 -11.81 3.63 10.59
C PHE A 96 -13.04 4.08 11.40
N THR A 97 -12.92 4.16 12.73
CA THR A 97 -14.01 4.55 13.64
C THR A 97 -14.22 6.08 13.67
N ASN A 98 -15.45 6.52 13.93
CA ASN A 98 -15.84 7.93 14.10
C ASN A 98 -15.50 8.85 12.90
N VAL A 99 -15.56 8.31 11.69
CA VAL A 99 -15.41 9.11 10.46
C VAL A 99 -16.55 8.87 9.49
N GLU A 100 -16.81 9.86 8.64
CA GLU A 100 -17.75 9.76 7.54
C GLU A 100 -17.40 8.55 6.64
N GLU A 101 -18.42 7.85 6.13
CA GLU A 101 -18.24 6.66 5.29
C GLU A 101 -17.33 6.89 4.08
N ARG A 102 -17.42 8.09 3.47
CA ARG A 102 -16.54 8.47 2.36
C ARG A 102 -15.07 8.45 2.76
N ILE A 103 -14.77 8.94 3.95
CA ILE A 103 -13.41 8.96 4.50
C ILE A 103 -12.99 7.56 4.92
N LYS A 104 -13.88 6.80 5.56
CA LYS A 104 -13.66 5.39 5.93
C LYS A 104 -13.21 4.57 4.71
N ARG A 105 -13.96 4.65 3.61
CA ARG A 105 -13.69 3.94 2.35
C ARG A 105 -12.35 4.35 1.73
N LYS A 106 -12.02 5.64 1.73
CA LYS A 106 -10.71 6.12 1.28
C LYS A 106 -9.57 5.60 2.15
N ARG A 107 -9.77 5.54 3.47
CA ARG A 107 -8.77 5.01 4.41
C ARG A 107 -8.60 3.50 4.23
N TRP A 108 -9.67 2.78 3.93
CA TRP A 108 -9.65 1.36 3.63
C TRP A 108 -8.86 1.06 2.34
N GLN A 109 -9.15 1.78 1.26
CA GLN A 109 -8.41 1.66 0.00
C GLN A 109 -6.91 1.97 0.10
N LYS A 110 -6.50 2.72 1.14
CA LYS A 110 -5.09 2.94 1.48
C LYS A 110 -4.54 1.88 2.45
N ALA A 111 -5.41 1.26 3.24
CA ALA A 111 -5.04 0.23 4.22
C ALA A 111 -4.72 -1.08 3.53
N VAL A 112 -5.51 -1.43 2.53
CA VAL A 112 -5.48 -2.73 1.86
C VAL A 112 -5.45 -2.49 0.37
N GLU A 113 -4.43 -3.07 -0.26
CA GLU A 113 -4.24 -3.03 -1.69
C GLU A 113 -4.13 -4.47 -2.19
N ALA A 114 -4.81 -4.76 -3.30
CA ALA A 114 -4.80 -6.08 -3.90
C ALA A 114 -4.46 -5.94 -5.38
N LYS A 115 -3.57 -6.79 -5.89
CA LYS A 115 -3.08 -6.75 -7.27
C LYS A 115 -2.96 -8.15 -7.85
N ALA A 116 -3.48 -8.32 -9.06
CA ALA A 116 -3.20 -9.50 -9.87
C ALA A 116 -1.75 -9.46 -10.37
N VAL A 117 -1.05 -10.58 -10.29
CA VAL A 117 0.29 -10.73 -10.87
C VAL A 117 0.13 -11.32 -12.27
N PHE A 118 0.16 -10.46 -13.29
CA PHE A 118 -0.02 -10.86 -14.69
C PHE A 118 1.01 -11.91 -15.14
N GLY A 119 0.59 -12.81 -16.01
CA GLY A 119 1.38 -13.97 -16.43
C GLY A 119 1.43 -15.09 -15.38
N THR A 120 0.78 -14.89 -14.24
CA THR A 120 0.72 -15.88 -13.16
C THR A 120 -0.72 -16.03 -12.66
N SER A 121 -0.99 -17.13 -11.95
CA SER A 121 -2.26 -17.31 -11.24
C SER A 121 -2.20 -16.78 -9.82
N LEU A 122 -1.29 -15.84 -9.53
CA LEU A 122 -1.09 -15.26 -8.21
C LEU A 122 -1.74 -13.89 -8.09
N MET A 123 -2.16 -13.59 -6.86
CA MET A 123 -2.64 -12.29 -6.43
C MET A 123 -1.90 -11.90 -5.16
N THR A 124 -1.34 -10.69 -5.15
CA THR A 124 -0.69 -10.11 -3.97
C THR A 124 -1.68 -9.22 -3.23
N ILE A 125 -1.81 -9.44 -1.93
CA ILE A 125 -2.60 -8.64 -1.01
C ILE A 125 -1.62 -7.96 -0.05
N SER A 126 -1.57 -6.64 -0.10
CA SER A 126 -0.71 -5.81 0.74
C SER A 126 -1.55 -5.05 1.75
N ALA A 127 -1.23 -5.18 3.04
CA ALA A 127 -1.84 -4.40 4.11
C ALA A 127 -0.83 -3.42 4.74
N TYR A 128 -1.31 -2.23 5.10
CA TYR A 128 -0.51 -1.13 5.61
C TYR A 128 -0.96 -0.69 6.99
N HIS A 129 -0.05 -0.69 7.96
CA HIS A 129 -0.32 -0.24 9.33
C HIS A 129 0.92 0.37 9.99
N LYS A 130 0.72 1.22 11.00
CA LYS A 130 1.81 1.81 11.81
C LYS A 130 2.53 0.80 12.71
N ASP A 131 1.88 -0.34 12.96
CA ASP A 131 2.42 -1.45 13.74
C ASP A 131 2.60 -2.64 12.78
N PRO A 132 3.82 -3.19 12.66
CA PRO A 132 4.08 -4.32 11.77
C PRO A 132 3.24 -5.56 12.08
N ASN A 133 2.90 -5.80 13.36
CA ASN A 133 2.07 -6.94 13.74
C ASN A 133 0.63 -6.76 13.25
N GLN A 134 0.09 -5.55 13.39
CA GLN A 134 -1.24 -5.22 12.89
C GLN A 134 -1.32 -5.26 11.36
N ALA A 135 -0.24 -4.87 10.66
CA ALA A 135 -0.17 -5.03 9.21
C ALA A 135 -0.27 -6.52 8.82
N ALA A 136 0.47 -7.40 9.50
CA ALA A 136 0.43 -8.85 9.24
C ALA A 136 -0.94 -9.47 9.56
N ILE A 137 -1.54 -9.12 10.71
CA ILE A 137 -2.89 -9.56 11.09
C ILE A 137 -3.91 -9.13 10.03
N LEU A 138 -3.85 -7.87 9.59
CA LEU A 138 -4.77 -7.35 8.59
C LEU A 138 -4.59 -8.03 7.23
N ALA A 139 -3.36 -8.23 6.76
CA ALA A 139 -3.07 -8.94 5.51
C ALA A 139 -3.63 -10.36 5.53
N LYS A 140 -3.49 -11.06 6.66
CA LYS A 140 -4.02 -12.40 6.87
C LYS A 140 -5.55 -12.42 6.91
N ALA A 141 -6.17 -11.51 7.66
CA ALA A 141 -7.62 -11.45 7.75
C ALA A 141 -8.28 -11.18 6.38
N VAL A 142 -7.66 -10.34 5.56
CA VAL A 142 -8.12 -10.06 4.19
C VAL A 142 -7.97 -11.28 3.29
N SER A 143 -6.91 -12.08 3.43
CA SER A 143 -6.73 -13.29 2.61
C SER A 143 -7.67 -14.43 2.99
N ASP A 144 -8.10 -14.48 4.25
CA ASP A 144 -8.94 -15.57 4.80
C ASP A 144 -10.44 -15.35 4.57
N THR A 145 -10.86 -14.15 4.14
CA THR A 145 -12.27 -13.74 3.91
C THR A 145 -12.75 -14.06 2.50
#